data_AF-A0AAV3PC09-F1
#
_entry.id   AF-A0AAV3PC09-F1
#
_cell.length_a   1.000
_cell.length_b   1.000
_cell.length_c   1.000
_cell.angle_alpha   90.00
_cell.angle_beta   90.00
_cell.angle_gamma   90.00
#
_symmetry.space_group_name_H-M   'P 1'
#
loop_
_entity.id
_entity.type
_entity.pdbx_description
1 polymer ?
#
loop_
_entity_poly.entity_id
_entity_poly.type
_entity_poly.pdbx_seq_one_letter_code
_entity_poly.pdbx_strand_id
1 'polypeptide(L)'
;MEGKHVVDVNVSASESSEPVPEGNAAELLFKVYEDELKLAEAEIQAKTVRASELRTVRASELRTKISALRARVNPSVNAPAGTSAPRAGPLSSHMPLIPYEDDLLGHFLNIDEVKKLFGANETIKYATCSGLVGEILLDDMMKSAKYMVVYLVKNSKVLLYQGQNDLRDGVVSTEAWMKTMKWEGIQKFLEAEGRSGK
;
A
#
# COMPACT_ATOMS: atom_id res chain seq x y z
N MET A 1 45.04 84.35 11.50
CA MET A 1 44.38 85.66 11.39
C MET A 1 43.69 85.71 10.04
N GLU A 2 42.61 86.50 9.96
CA GLU A 2 41.68 86.63 8.83
C GLU A 2 40.77 85.41 8.62
N GLY A 3 39.46 85.55 8.46
CA GLY A 3 38.63 86.73 8.29
C GLY A 3 37.28 86.23 7.77
N LYS A 4 36.20 86.70 8.39
CA LYS A 4 34.80 86.33 8.09
C LYS A 4 34.47 86.54 6.61
N HIS A 5 33.71 85.61 6.02
CA HIS A 5 32.61 85.96 5.13
C HIS A 5 31.42 85.08 5.43
N VAL A 6 30.51 85.63 6.24
CA VAL A 6 29.14 85.15 6.40
C VAL A 6 28.40 85.60 5.15
N VAL A 7 27.76 84.68 4.45
CA VAL A 7 26.74 84.99 3.45
C VAL A 7 25.41 84.69 4.12
N ASP A 8 24.72 85.75 4.53
CA ASP A 8 23.34 85.68 5.01
C ASP A 8 22.44 85.31 3.83
N VAL A 9 22.03 84.05 3.74
CA VAL A 9 20.88 83.67 2.91
C VAL A 9 19.64 83.85 3.77
N ASN A 10 19.04 85.02 3.60
CA ASN A 10 17.74 85.38 4.14
C ASN A 10 16.66 84.54 3.42
N VAL A 11 16.32 83.37 3.96
CA VAL A 11 15.10 82.64 3.56
C VAL A 11 14.00 83.06 4.51
N SER A 12 13.25 84.07 4.08
CA SER A 12 11.97 84.45 4.65
C SER A 12 11.04 83.23 4.61
N ALA A 13 10.84 82.59 5.77
CA ALA A 13 9.78 81.61 5.95
C ALA A 13 8.45 82.36 5.92
N SER A 14 7.82 82.44 4.75
CA SER A 14 6.39 82.70 4.66
C SER A 14 5.68 81.42 5.06
N GLU A 15 5.17 81.38 6.28
CA GLU A 15 4.11 80.44 6.69
C GLU A 15 2.89 80.68 5.80
N SER A 16 2.81 79.96 4.68
CA SER A 16 1.55 79.66 4.02
C SER A 16 1.14 78.27 4.47
N SER A 17 0.32 78.23 5.52
CA SER A 17 -0.38 77.04 5.98
C SER A 17 -1.36 76.59 4.90
N GLU A 18 -0.89 75.78 3.96
CA GLU A 18 -1.78 74.96 3.15
C GLU A 18 -2.22 73.75 3.98
N PRO A 19 -3.53 73.45 4.08
CA PRO A 19 -4.01 72.35 4.90
C PRO A 19 -3.62 71.02 4.22
N VAL A 20 -2.70 70.28 4.85
CA VAL A 20 -2.50 68.86 4.55
C VAL A 20 -3.82 68.16 4.87
N PRO A 21 -4.42 67.39 3.94
CA PRO A 21 -5.69 66.74 4.22
C PRO A 21 -5.47 65.76 5.37
N GLU A 22 -6.15 66.00 6.50
CA GLU A 22 -6.24 65.07 7.63
C GLU A 22 -7.07 63.85 7.20
N GLY A 23 -6.48 63.03 6.33
CA GLY A 23 -6.91 61.67 6.05
C GLY A 23 -6.28 60.76 7.10
N ASN A 24 -7.09 60.31 8.04
CA ASN A 24 -6.76 59.44 9.17
C ASN A 24 -5.68 58.41 8.81
N ALA A 25 -4.48 58.52 9.39
CA ALA A 25 -3.38 57.57 9.19
C ALA A 25 -3.80 56.11 9.45
N ALA A 26 -4.80 55.88 10.30
CA ALA A 26 -5.37 54.56 10.53
C ALA A 26 -6.10 54.01 9.29
N GLU A 27 -6.74 54.85 8.48
CA GLU A 27 -7.46 54.43 7.27
C GLU A 27 -6.50 53.99 6.16
N LEU A 28 -5.35 54.65 6.03
CA LEU A 28 -4.28 54.20 5.14
C LEU A 28 -3.67 52.88 5.63
N LEU A 29 -3.47 52.73 6.95
CA LEU A 29 -2.99 51.49 7.55
C LEU A 29 -3.97 50.33 7.29
N PHE A 30 -5.27 50.56 7.47
CA PHE A 30 -6.32 49.56 7.20
C PHE A 30 -6.34 49.14 5.73
N LYS A 31 -6.18 50.08 4.78
CA LYS A 31 -6.09 49.75 3.35
C LYS A 31 -4.86 48.89 3.04
N VAL A 32 -3.70 49.20 3.62
CA VAL A 32 -2.49 48.38 3.47
C VAL A 32 -2.73 46.95 3.98
N TYR A 33 -3.33 46.80 5.17
CA TYR A 33 -3.66 45.47 5.70
C TYR A 33 -4.70 44.71 4.87
N GLU A 34 -5.72 45.39 4.34
CA GLU A 34 -6.69 44.75 3.43
C GLU A 34 -6.05 44.28 2.13
N ASP A 35 -5.14 45.07 1.56
CA ASP A 35 -4.46 44.72 0.32
C ASP A 35 -3.47 43.56 0.53
N GLU A 36 -2.75 43.53 1.67
CA GLU A 36 -1.93 42.39 2.08
C GLU A 36 -2.77 41.12 2.29
N LEU A 37 -3.96 41.25 2.91
CA LEU A 37 -4.87 40.12 3.11
C LEU A 37 -5.39 39.58 1.78
N LYS A 38 -5.81 40.46 0.86
CA LYS A 38 -6.27 40.07 -0.50
C LYS A 38 -5.15 39.38 -1.29
N LEU A 39 -3.91 39.84 -1.15
CA LEU A 39 -2.75 39.22 -1.79
C LEU A 39 -2.49 37.82 -1.23
N ALA A 40 -2.55 37.66 0.10
CA ALA A 40 -2.38 36.37 0.76
C ALA A 40 -3.48 35.36 0.37
N GLU A 41 -4.74 35.80 0.30
CA GLU A 41 -5.87 34.98 -0.14
C GLU A 41 -5.71 34.53 -1.60
N ALA A 42 -5.29 35.43 -2.49
CA ALA A 42 -5.03 35.11 -3.89
C ALA A 42 -3.90 34.07 -4.05
N GLU A 43 -2.83 34.16 -3.26
CA GLU A 43 -1.76 33.16 -3.26
C GLU A 43 -2.21 31.79 -2.76
N ILE A 44 -2.99 31.74 -1.69
CA ILE A 44 -3.56 30.50 -1.15
C ILE A 44 -4.46 29.83 -2.19
N GLN A 45 -5.29 30.63 -2.86
CA GLN A 45 -6.17 30.13 -3.91
C GLN A 45 -5.38 29.60 -5.11
N ALA A 46 -4.33 30.30 -5.55
CA ALA A 46 -3.46 29.85 -6.64
C ALA A 46 -2.72 28.54 -6.29
N LYS A 47 -2.22 28.40 -5.06
CA LYS A 47 -1.58 27.16 -4.58
C LYS A 47 -2.57 25.99 -4.55
N THR A 48 -3.81 26.25 -4.17
CA THR A 48 -4.89 25.25 -4.10
C THR A 48 -5.29 24.77 -5.50
N VAL A 49 -5.42 25.68 -6.47
CA VAL A 49 -5.70 25.34 -7.88
C VAL A 49 -4.57 24.53 -8.48
N ARG A 50 -3.31 24.95 -8.30
CA ARG A 50 -2.15 24.18 -8.80
C ARG A 50 -2.09 22.77 -8.19
N ALA A 51 -2.43 22.63 -6.90
CA ALA A 51 -2.48 21.33 -6.24
C ALA A 51 -3.61 20.43 -6.78
N SER A 52 -4.78 21.00 -7.13
CA SER A 52 -5.88 20.25 -7.71
C SER A 52 -5.57 19.80 -9.14
N GLU A 53 -4.95 20.66 -9.96
CA GLU A 53 -4.45 20.33 -11.29
C GLU A 53 -3.38 19.22 -11.27
N LEU A 54 -2.43 19.28 -10.33
CA LEU A 54 -1.41 18.23 -10.21
C LEU A 54 -2.03 16.88 -9.84
N ARG A 55 -3.09 16.87 -9.01
CA ARG A 55 -3.84 15.66 -8.65
C ARG A 55 -4.59 15.09 -9.85
N THR A 56 -5.21 15.93 -10.70
CA THR A 56 -5.94 15.45 -11.88
C THR A 56 -4.99 14.89 -12.93
N VAL A 57 -3.83 15.52 -13.16
CA VAL A 57 -2.78 15.00 -14.05
C VAL A 57 -2.24 13.66 -13.55
N ARG A 58 -1.91 13.55 -12.26
CA ARG A 58 -1.42 12.28 -11.70
C ARG A 58 -2.47 11.17 -11.77
N ALA A 59 -3.75 11.51 -11.58
CA ALA A 59 -4.86 10.56 -11.70
C ALA A 59 -5.06 10.08 -13.15
N SER A 60 -4.90 10.95 -14.15
CA SER A 60 -5.01 10.57 -15.56
C SER A 60 -3.85 9.67 -16.00
N GLU A 61 -2.62 9.95 -15.55
CA GLU A 61 -1.46 9.07 -15.80
C GLU A 61 -1.66 7.67 -15.20
N LEU A 62 -2.16 7.59 -13.96
CA LEU A 62 -2.44 6.31 -13.30
C LEU A 62 -3.53 5.53 -14.05
N ARG A 63 -4.60 6.19 -14.52
CA ARG A 63 -5.65 5.57 -15.34
C ARG A 63 -5.08 4.98 -16.63
N THR A 64 -4.19 5.71 -17.31
CA THR A 64 -3.52 5.23 -18.54
C THR A 64 -2.63 4.02 -18.26
N LYS A 65 -1.83 4.05 -17.19
CA LYS A 65 -0.98 2.92 -16.78
C LYS A 65 -1.80 1.67 -16.44
N ILE A 66 -2.90 1.83 -15.71
CA ILE A 66 -3.82 0.72 -15.38
C ILE A 66 -4.47 0.15 -16.65
N SER A 67 -4.89 0.99 -17.60
CA SER A 67 -5.45 0.55 -18.88
C SER A 67 -4.44 -0.28 -19.68
N ALA A 68 -3.19 0.18 -19.78
CA ALA A 68 -2.11 -0.53 -20.47
C ALA A 68 -1.78 -1.89 -19.81
N LEU A 69 -1.79 -1.94 -18.46
CA LEU A 69 -1.62 -3.19 -17.71
C LEU A 69 -2.76 -4.18 -17.99
N ARG A 70 -4.03 -3.73 -18.00
CA ARG A 70 -5.19 -4.57 -18.33
C ARG A 70 -5.11 -5.16 -19.74
N ALA A 71 -4.64 -4.38 -20.72
CA ALA A 71 -4.45 -4.87 -22.09
C ALA A 71 -3.37 -5.96 -22.21
N ARG A 72 -2.35 -5.95 -21.33
CA ARG A 72 -1.32 -7.01 -21.28
C ARG A 72 -1.81 -8.29 -20.61
N VAL A 73 -2.71 -8.18 -19.63
CA VAL A 73 -3.23 -9.33 -18.88
C VAL A 73 -4.32 -10.09 -19.64
N ASN A 74 -5.04 -9.46 -20.59
CA ASN A 74 -6.09 -10.11 -21.38
C ASN A 74 -5.91 -9.91 -22.90
N PRO A 75 -5.10 -10.72 -23.60
CA PRO A 75 -5.00 -10.64 -25.06
C PRO A 75 -6.24 -11.21 -25.81
N SER A 76 -7.22 -11.80 -25.11
CA SER A 76 -8.29 -12.62 -25.71
C SER A 76 -9.66 -11.93 -25.89
N VAL A 77 -9.71 -10.60 -26.08
CA VAL A 77 -11.01 -9.91 -26.28
C VAL A 77 -11.25 -9.47 -27.73
N ASN A 78 -10.26 -9.53 -28.62
CA ASN A 78 -10.37 -9.04 -30.01
C ASN A 78 -9.96 -10.09 -31.08
N ALA A 79 -10.34 -11.35 -30.93
CA ALA A 79 -10.24 -12.32 -32.04
C ALA A 79 -11.54 -12.31 -32.86
N PRO A 80 -11.50 -12.19 -34.21
CA PRO A 80 -12.70 -12.24 -35.04
C PRO A 80 -13.37 -13.61 -34.91
N ALA A 81 -14.70 -13.59 -34.73
CA ALA A 81 -15.54 -14.77 -34.69
C ALA A 81 -15.46 -15.50 -36.04
N GLY A 82 -14.71 -16.60 -36.12
CA GLY A 82 -14.63 -17.37 -37.37
C GLY A 82 -13.52 -18.40 -37.53
N THR A 83 -12.69 -18.68 -36.53
CA THR A 83 -11.76 -19.82 -36.59
C THR A 83 -12.26 -20.95 -35.71
N SER A 84 -12.68 -22.04 -36.35
CA SER A 84 -13.01 -23.30 -35.70
C SER A 84 -11.83 -23.73 -34.81
N ALA A 85 -12.06 -23.77 -33.50
CA ALA A 85 -11.11 -24.30 -32.55
C ALA A 85 -10.73 -25.74 -32.93
N PRO A 86 -9.45 -26.13 -32.83
CA PRO A 86 -9.10 -27.54 -32.92
C PRO A 86 -9.82 -28.28 -31.79
N ARG A 87 -10.44 -29.40 -32.15
CA ARG A 87 -11.08 -30.34 -31.23
C ARG A 87 -10.17 -30.53 -30.01
N ALA A 88 -10.67 -30.16 -28.84
CA ALA A 88 -9.97 -30.35 -27.57
C ALA A 88 -9.53 -31.82 -27.48
N GLY A 89 -8.22 -32.03 -27.56
CA GLY A 89 -7.60 -33.25 -27.04
C GLY A 89 -7.89 -33.37 -25.54
N PRO A 90 -7.65 -34.54 -24.94
CA PRO A 90 -7.94 -34.75 -23.52
C PRO A 90 -7.31 -33.62 -22.69
N LEU A 91 -8.12 -32.99 -21.84
CA LEU A 91 -7.69 -31.96 -20.92
C LEU A 91 -6.47 -32.49 -20.15
N SER A 92 -5.29 -31.96 -20.46
CA SER A 92 -4.15 -32.08 -19.55
C SER A 92 -4.56 -31.35 -18.28
N SER A 93 -4.72 -32.10 -17.20
CA SER A 93 -5.20 -31.69 -15.88
C SER A 93 -4.24 -30.78 -15.10
N HIS A 94 -3.32 -30.11 -15.79
CA HIS A 94 -2.34 -29.23 -15.19
C HIS A 94 -2.78 -27.79 -15.39
N MET A 95 -3.70 -27.32 -14.53
CA MET A 95 -3.90 -25.90 -14.34
C MET A 95 -2.53 -25.28 -14.04
N PRO A 96 -2.05 -24.30 -14.84
CA PRO A 96 -0.83 -23.58 -14.49
C PRO A 96 -1.08 -22.89 -13.16
N LEU A 97 -0.45 -23.40 -12.09
CA LEU A 97 -0.38 -22.70 -10.83
C LEU A 97 0.44 -21.44 -11.11
N ILE A 98 -0.22 -20.29 -11.16
CA ILE A 98 0.47 -18.99 -11.18
C ILE A 98 1.17 -18.90 -9.83
N PRO A 99 2.52 -18.79 -9.79
CA PRO A 99 3.25 -18.65 -8.54
C PRO A 99 2.72 -17.45 -7.76
N TYR A 100 2.68 -17.56 -6.44
CA TYR A 100 2.37 -16.42 -5.61
C TYR A 100 3.50 -15.40 -5.72
N GLU A 101 3.17 -14.12 -5.93
CA GLU A 101 4.13 -13.05 -6.18
C GLU A 101 4.68 -12.49 -4.85
N ASP A 102 5.48 -13.30 -4.17
CA ASP A 102 6.09 -12.96 -2.87
C ASP A 102 6.92 -11.67 -2.94
N ASP A 103 7.60 -11.41 -4.05
CA ASP A 103 8.42 -10.21 -4.25
C ASP A 103 7.57 -8.94 -4.25
N LEU A 104 6.40 -8.98 -4.91
CA LEU A 104 5.47 -7.84 -4.93
C LEU A 104 4.93 -7.55 -3.52
N LEU A 105 4.59 -8.60 -2.78
CA LEU A 105 4.18 -8.47 -1.38
C LEU A 105 5.30 -7.89 -0.53
N GLY A 106 6.52 -8.39 -0.69
CA GLY A 106 7.71 -7.94 0.02
C GLY A 106 8.01 -6.46 -0.23
N HIS A 107 7.89 -6.00 -1.48
CA HIS A 107 8.02 -4.58 -1.81
C HIS A 107 6.92 -3.74 -1.16
N PHE A 108 5.66 -4.17 -1.27
CA PHE A 108 4.52 -3.44 -0.72
C PHE A 108 4.61 -3.27 0.79
N LEU A 109 4.90 -4.35 1.53
CA LEU A 109 5.00 -4.33 2.99
C LEU A 109 6.25 -3.58 3.50
N ASN A 110 7.22 -3.31 2.62
CA ASN A 110 8.41 -2.53 2.97
C ASN A 110 8.27 -1.02 2.73
N ILE A 111 7.14 -0.53 2.22
CA ILE A 111 6.84 0.90 2.08
C ILE A 111 6.58 1.51 3.47
N ASP A 112 7.24 2.63 3.80
CA ASP A 112 7.15 3.24 5.13
C ASP A 112 5.73 3.67 5.49
N GLU A 113 4.97 4.25 4.56
CA GLU A 113 3.57 4.60 4.77
C GLU A 113 2.70 3.37 5.08
N VAL A 114 3.00 2.24 4.44
CA VAL A 114 2.30 0.97 4.68
C VAL A 114 2.65 0.44 6.07
N LYS A 115 3.93 0.42 6.45
CA LYS A 115 4.37 0.02 7.79
C LYS A 115 3.72 0.88 8.87
N LYS A 116 3.70 2.20 8.66
CA LYS A 116 3.09 3.16 9.56
C LYS A 116 1.59 2.91 9.74
N LEU A 117 0.89 2.57 8.64
CA LEU A 117 -0.53 2.22 8.70
C LEU A 117 -0.78 0.93 9.50
N PHE A 118 0.10 -0.06 9.40
CA PHE A 118 0.05 -1.29 10.21
C PHE A 118 0.57 -1.11 11.65
N GLY A 119 1.07 0.07 12.01
CA GLY A 119 1.71 0.32 13.31
C GLY A 119 3.04 -0.43 13.50
N ALA A 120 3.66 -0.86 12.40
CA ALA A 120 4.96 -1.51 12.41
C ALA A 120 6.09 -0.47 12.50
N ASN A 121 7.20 -0.84 13.12
CA ASN A 121 8.38 0.00 13.17
C ASN A 121 9.00 0.12 11.76
N GLU A 122 9.13 1.35 11.26
CA GLU A 122 9.64 1.67 9.92
C GLU A 122 11.07 1.13 9.68
N THR A 123 11.88 1.05 10.74
CA THR A 123 13.26 0.52 10.69
C THR A 123 13.35 -0.98 10.45
N ILE A 124 12.27 -1.74 10.71
CA ILE A 124 12.24 -3.19 10.51
C ILE A 124 11.92 -3.47 9.05
N LYS A 125 12.74 -4.31 8.40
CA LYS A 125 12.45 -4.80 7.05
C LYS A 125 11.59 -6.06 7.12
N TYR A 126 10.50 -6.06 6.38
CA TYR A 126 9.72 -7.26 6.14
C TYR A 126 10.53 -8.23 5.25
N ALA A 127 10.51 -9.50 5.61
CA ALA A 127 11.00 -10.62 4.81
C ALA A 127 10.01 -11.79 4.97
N THR A 128 9.80 -12.56 3.91
CA THR A 128 8.84 -13.68 3.91
C THR A 128 9.17 -14.73 4.96
N CYS A 129 10.46 -15.06 5.11
CA CYS A 129 10.97 -16.00 6.10
C CYS A 129 12.27 -15.48 6.72
N SER A 130 12.54 -15.86 7.97
CA SER A 130 13.81 -15.56 8.65
C SER A 130 14.75 -16.76 8.60
N GLY A 131 15.89 -16.61 7.92
CA GLY A 131 16.92 -17.65 7.87
C GLY A 131 17.46 -18.00 9.27
N LEU A 132 17.70 -16.99 10.11
CA LEU A 132 18.17 -17.18 11.49
C LEU A 132 17.21 -18.04 12.31
N VAL A 133 15.90 -17.80 12.21
CA VAL A 133 14.90 -18.61 12.93
C VAL A 133 14.89 -20.05 12.39
N GLY A 134 15.01 -20.23 11.08
CA GLY A 134 15.12 -21.54 10.45
C GLY A 134 16.34 -22.33 10.92
N GLU A 135 17.50 -21.67 11.06
CA GLU A 135 18.72 -22.28 11.58
C GLU A 135 18.58 -22.67 13.06
N ILE A 136 18.01 -21.81 13.89
CA ILE A 136 17.84 -22.07 15.33
C ILE A 136 16.87 -23.23 15.58
N LEU A 137 15.81 -23.35 14.78
CA LEU A 137 14.76 -24.37 14.96
C LEU A 137 14.99 -25.63 14.11
N LEU A 138 16.16 -25.79 13.50
CA LEU A 138 16.45 -26.92 12.61
C LEU A 138 16.27 -28.28 13.31
N ASP A 139 16.67 -28.37 14.58
CA ASP A 139 16.57 -29.59 15.39
C ASP A 139 15.12 -29.99 15.71
N ASP A 140 14.16 -29.09 15.57
CA ASP A 140 12.74 -29.36 15.82
C ASP A 140 12.02 -29.91 14.58
N MET A 141 12.56 -29.72 13.38
CA MET A 141 11.90 -30.04 12.12
C MET A 141 11.48 -31.52 12.00
N MET A 142 12.28 -32.44 12.55
CA MET A 142 12.02 -33.88 12.46
C MET A 142 11.30 -34.47 13.68
N LYS A 143 10.92 -33.64 14.67
CA LYS A 143 10.21 -34.11 15.86
C LYS A 143 8.71 -34.26 15.56
N SER A 144 8.11 -35.34 16.05
CA SER A 144 6.70 -35.62 15.78
C SER A 144 5.77 -34.77 16.66
N ALA A 145 4.90 -33.97 16.03
CA ALA A 145 3.79 -33.29 16.69
C ALA A 145 2.49 -34.13 16.78
N LYS A 146 2.53 -35.38 16.29
CA LYS A 146 1.35 -36.27 16.19
C LYS A 146 0.60 -36.44 17.52
N TYR A 147 1.33 -36.54 18.63
CA TYR A 147 0.71 -36.72 19.95
C TYR A 147 -0.14 -35.52 20.37
N MET A 148 0.24 -34.30 19.96
CA MET A 148 -0.54 -33.10 20.19
C MET A 148 -1.83 -33.13 19.39
N VAL A 149 -1.79 -33.59 18.14
CA VAL A 149 -2.99 -33.75 17.32
C VAL A 149 -3.94 -34.79 17.93
N VAL A 150 -3.41 -35.91 18.41
CA VAL A 150 -4.21 -36.93 19.13
C VAL A 150 -4.87 -36.33 20.37
N TYR A 151 -4.17 -35.47 21.12
CA TYR A 151 -4.77 -34.76 22.24
C TYR A 151 -5.89 -33.80 21.78
N LEU A 152 -5.67 -33.03 20.71
CA LEU A 152 -6.66 -32.07 20.21
C LEU A 152 -7.94 -32.74 19.72
N VAL A 153 -7.87 -33.82 18.95
CA VAL A 153 -9.07 -34.52 18.44
C VAL A 153 -9.94 -35.11 19.55
N LYS A 154 -9.37 -35.39 20.72
CA LYS A 154 -10.11 -35.87 21.89
C LYS A 154 -10.84 -34.76 22.65
N ASN A 155 -10.33 -33.53 22.54
CA ASN A 155 -10.76 -32.40 23.37
C ASN A 155 -11.43 -31.28 22.56
N SER A 156 -11.40 -31.33 21.22
CA SER A 156 -11.85 -30.25 20.35
C SER A 156 -12.19 -30.76 18.95
N LYS A 157 -12.87 -29.93 18.17
CA LYS A 157 -13.11 -30.18 16.74
C LYS A 157 -11.87 -29.74 15.96
N VAL A 158 -11.29 -30.65 15.18
CA VAL A 158 -10.07 -30.39 14.38
C VAL A 158 -10.41 -30.56 12.90
N LEU A 159 -10.03 -29.58 12.08
CA LEU A 159 -10.05 -29.67 10.62
C LEU A 159 -8.61 -29.74 10.12
N LEU A 160 -8.25 -30.84 9.46
CA LEU A 160 -7.01 -30.97 8.71
C LEU A 160 -7.34 -30.94 7.23
N TYR A 161 -6.78 -29.99 6.48
CA TYR A 161 -7.01 -29.82 5.05
C TYR A 161 -5.66 -29.78 4.33
N GLN A 162 -5.63 -30.28 3.10
CA GLN A 162 -4.43 -30.35 2.27
C GLN A 162 -4.76 -30.08 0.80
N GLY A 163 -3.81 -29.46 0.09
CA GLY A 163 -3.89 -29.32 -1.36
C GLY A 163 -3.52 -30.63 -2.05
N GLN A 164 -4.34 -31.09 -3.00
CA GLN A 164 -4.07 -32.34 -3.74
C GLN A 164 -2.78 -32.30 -4.57
N ASN A 165 -2.31 -31.10 -4.92
CA ASN A 165 -1.11 -30.87 -5.74
C ASN A 165 0.09 -30.38 -4.92
N ASP A 166 0.06 -30.49 -3.59
CA ASP A 166 1.22 -30.16 -2.75
C ASP A 166 2.22 -31.31 -2.77
N LEU A 167 3.42 -31.05 -3.28
CA LEU A 167 4.51 -32.04 -3.32
C LEU A 167 5.33 -32.05 -2.02
N ARG A 168 5.38 -30.93 -1.28
CA ARG A 168 6.17 -30.82 -0.04
C ARG A 168 5.50 -31.58 1.09
N ASP A 169 4.20 -31.33 1.29
CA ASP A 169 3.40 -31.90 2.40
C ASP A 169 2.20 -32.70 1.87
N GLY A 170 2.45 -33.57 0.88
CA GLY A 170 1.41 -34.18 0.07
C GLY A 170 0.40 -35.05 0.82
N VAL A 171 -0.80 -35.17 0.22
CA VAL A 171 -1.97 -35.89 0.76
C VAL A 171 -1.63 -37.31 1.21
N VAL A 172 -0.87 -38.04 0.40
CA VAL A 172 -0.47 -39.43 0.70
C VAL A 172 0.31 -39.53 2.01
N SER A 173 1.23 -38.59 2.26
CA SER A 173 2.02 -38.57 3.49
C SER A 173 1.14 -38.27 4.71
N THR A 174 0.19 -37.34 4.54
CA THR A 174 -0.74 -36.94 5.58
C THR A 174 -1.67 -38.08 5.97
N GLU A 175 -2.30 -38.73 5.00
CA GLU A 175 -3.18 -39.88 5.24
C GLU A 175 -2.44 -41.04 5.93
N ALA A 176 -1.19 -41.30 5.54
CA ALA A 176 -0.39 -42.39 6.08
C ALA A 176 -0.19 -42.23 7.60
N TRP A 177 0.21 -41.04 8.08
CA TRP A 177 0.41 -40.87 9.52
C TRP A 177 -0.93 -40.76 10.27
N MET A 178 -1.98 -40.21 9.65
CA MET A 178 -3.31 -40.16 10.27
C MET A 178 -3.87 -41.54 10.58
N LYS A 179 -3.70 -42.51 9.67
CA LYS A 179 -4.10 -43.92 9.85
C LYS A 179 -3.40 -44.59 11.04
N THR A 180 -2.28 -44.04 11.51
CA THR A 180 -1.55 -44.54 12.68
C THR A 180 -1.94 -43.87 14.00
N MET A 181 -2.85 -42.89 13.99
CA MET A 181 -3.33 -42.24 15.21
C MET A 181 -4.20 -43.17 16.05
N LYS A 182 -4.17 -43.00 17.37
CA LYS A 182 -4.96 -43.79 18.33
C LYS A 182 -5.90 -42.87 19.11
N TRP A 183 -7.17 -42.83 18.70
CA TRP A 183 -8.24 -42.11 19.40
C TRP A 183 -9.60 -42.78 19.11
N GLU A 184 -10.60 -42.45 19.91
CA GLU A 184 -11.85 -43.19 20.06
C GLU A 184 -12.71 -43.19 18.77
N GLY A 185 -12.59 -42.15 17.95
CA GLY A 185 -13.35 -42.00 16.70
C GLY A 185 -12.57 -42.34 15.43
N ILE A 186 -11.32 -42.81 15.51
CA ILE A 186 -10.49 -43.06 14.30
C ILE A 186 -11.15 -44.07 13.35
N GLN A 187 -11.75 -45.14 13.89
CA GLN A 187 -12.37 -46.16 13.07
C GLN A 187 -13.57 -45.61 12.29
N LYS A 188 -14.45 -44.85 12.97
CA LYS A 188 -15.60 -44.19 12.32
C LYS A 188 -15.15 -43.17 11.28
N PHE A 189 -14.05 -42.46 11.53
CA PHE A 189 -13.47 -41.50 10.59
C PHE A 189 -12.99 -42.20 9.31
N LEU A 190 -12.22 -43.29 9.43
CA LEU A 190 -11.71 -44.06 8.29
C LEU A 190 -12.84 -44.77 7.52
N GLU A 191 -13.89 -45.22 8.20
CA GLU A 191 -15.07 -45.83 7.54
C GLU A 191 -15.94 -44.82 6.79
N ALA A 192 -15.93 -43.55 7.19
CA ALA A 192 -16.64 -42.49 6.46
C ALA A 192 -16.02 -42.25 5.07
N GLU A 193 -14.70 -42.38 4.94
CA GLU A 193 -13.95 -42.24 3.70
C GLU A 193 -14.45 -43.19 2.59
N GLY A 194 -14.80 -44.44 2.96
CA GLY A 194 -15.31 -45.46 2.04
C GLY A 194 -16.70 -45.18 1.42
N ARG A 195 -17.40 -44.13 1.86
CA ARG A 195 -18.73 -43.73 1.33
C ARG A 195 -18.70 -42.53 0.41
N SER A 196 -17.57 -41.80 0.33
CA SER A 196 -17.46 -40.56 -0.46
C SER A 196 -16.70 -40.73 -1.79
N GLY A 197 -16.23 -41.94 -2.10
CA GLY A 197 -15.46 -42.27 -3.31
C GLY A 197 -16.15 -43.25 -4.27
N LYS A 198 -17.48 -43.25 -4.36
CA LYS A 198 -18.24 -43.92 -5.43
C LYS A 198 -19.06 -42.90 -6.22
#